data_AF-A0A1Z5IWP0-F1
#
_entry.id   AF-A0A1Z5IWP0-F1
#
_cell.length_a   1.000
_cell.length_b   1.000
_cell.length_c   1.000
_cell.angle_alpha   90.00
_cell.angle_beta   90.00
_cell.angle_gamma   90.00
#
_symmetry.space_group_name_H-M   'P 1'
#
loop_
_entity.id
_entity.type
_entity.pdbx_description
1 polymer ?
#
loop_
_entity_poly.entity_id
_entity_poly.type
_entity_poly.pdbx_seq_one_letter_code
_entity_poly.pdbx_strand_id
1 'polypeptide(L)'
;MKERHGQFIKMMLVTASVTVGLISVAGTANASTIYHRSGIKSVKSTAMYSNSNKGKTYHFKGSASHFIFKTSHHLKNYHHSTWTKTKQATVKHGHHSSTYYYVKNAKNGAAGWVNATYMKAGKDYQMGNAKNITSKDYIMKSSGKVYQLKGNNSWFQFKEGKQLSSTATYAVTAQRSIYKKGKTAIYYYVVGTDGSKGWTWHGYLTAGDHQSAVSTGVKPTGSNQVSSDGSIHVNSPKDIDPNVPGFYTYTENANDSWTAAGNKWSDKVRALLAKSENETPAEVRKEQISYNSRGQKIDWEGNVIK
;
A
#
# COMPACT_ATOMS: atom_id res chain seq x y z
N MET A 1 35.99 45.11 6.26
CA MET A 1 35.79 45.96 7.45
C MET A 1 35.04 47.21 7.01
N LYS A 2 33.81 47.41 7.50
CA LYS A 2 32.99 48.56 7.13
C LYS A 2 32.48 49.19 8.41
N GLU A 3 33.20 50.20 8.87
CA GLU A 3 32.71 51.18 9.83
C GLU A 3 32.77 52.56 9.17
N ARG A 4 31.69 53.33 9.30
CA ARG A 4 31.75 54.78 9.49
C ARG A 4 30.57 55.21 10.36
N HIS A 5 30.91 55.76 11.52
CA HIS A 5 30.08 56.57 12.40
C HIS A 5 30.26 58.07 12.08
N GLY A 6 29.23 58.86 12.40
CA GLY A 6 29.28 60.33 12.62
C GLY A 6 28.87 61.18 11.41
N GLN A 7 28.09 62.27 11.52
CA GLN A 7 27.61 63.06 12.65
C GLN A 7 26.44 64.00 12.23
N PHE A 8 25.57 64.30 13.21
CA PHE A 8 24.83 65.54 13.50
C PHE A 8 24.46 66.57 12.42
N ILE A 9 23.16 66.91 12.34
CA ILE A 9 22.69 68.31 12.39
C ILE A 9 21.48 68.40 13.33
N LYS A 10 21.63 69.25 14.36
CA LYS A 10 20.58 69.81 15.20
C LYS A 10 19.71 70.76 14.35
N MET A 11 18.39 70.65 14.44
CA MET A 11 17.55 71.83 14.27
C MET A 11 16.30 71.73 15.13
N MET A 12 16.30 72.58 16.16
CA MET A 12 15.21 72.82 17.10
C MET A 12 14.36 73.91 16.47
N LEU A 13 13.09 73.64 16.18
CA LEU A 13 12.08 74.66 15.95
C LEU A 13 10.92 74.37 16.90
N VAL A 14 10.81 75.24 17.91
CA VAL A 14 9.67 75.31 18.82
C VAL A 14 8.64 76.21 18.14
N THR A 15 7.48 75.67 17.83
CA THR A 15 6.28 76.46 17.47
C THR A 15 5.11 75.95 18.30
N ALA A 16 4.52 76.85 19.07
CA ALA A 16 3.45 76.60 20.00
C ALA A 16 2.06 76.57 19.32
N SER A 17 1.11 75.82 19.92
CA SER A 17 -0.37 75.92 19.81
C SER A 17 -0.99 75.57 18.44
N VAL A 18 -2.06 74.78 18.28
CA VAL A 18 -3.22 74.46 19.14
C VAL A 18 -3.50 72.95 19.05
N THR A 19 -3.52 72.26 20.18
CA THR A 19 -4.00 70.87 20.25
C THR A 19 -5.53 70.89 20.28
N VAL A 20 -6.18 70.84 19.11
CA VAL A 20 -7.57 70.41 19.06
C VAL A 20 -7.58 68.92 19.36
N GLY A 21 -7.96 68.58 20.59
CA GLY A 21 -8.16 67.20 21.01
C GLY A 21 -9.29 66.56 20.22
N LEU A 22 -8.97 65.95 19.08
CA LEU A 22 -9.74 64.83 18.58
C LEU A 22 -9.42 63.64 19.49
N ILE A 23 -10.19 63.51 20.56
CA ILE A 23 -10.41 62.22 21.20
C ILE A 23 -11.11 61.39 20.11
N SER A 24 -10.33 60.76 19.24
CA SER A 24 -10.83 59.63 18.49
C SER A 24 -11.11 58.57 19.54
N VAL A 25 -12.37 58.52 19.95
CA VAL A 25 -12.94 57.40 20.69
C VAL A 25 -12.56 56.19 19.84
N ALA A 26 -11.56 55.43 20.28
CA ALA A 26 -11.26 54.14 19.69
C ALA A 26 -12.50 53.30 19.97
N GLY A 27 -13.46 53.34 19.03
CA GLY A 27 -14.62 52.48 19.08
C GLY A 27 -14.08 51.08 19.23
N THR A 28 -14.37 50.44 20.37
CA THR A 28 -14.13 49.02 20.53
C THR A 28 -14.98 48.33 19.47
N ALA A 29 -14.37 48.04 18.32
CA ALA A 29 -15.03 47.35 17.25
C ALA A 29 -15.41 45.97 17.78
N ASN A 30 -16.69 45.78 18.10
CA ASN A 30 -17.21 44.49 18.50
C ASN A 30 -16.94 43.51 17.35
N ALA A 31 -16.03 42.57 17.56
CA ALA A 31 -15.73 41.55 16.57
C ALA A 31 -17.02 40.78 16.27
N SER A 32 -17.39 40.71 14.99
CA SER A 32 -18.56 39.92 14.57
C SER A 32 -18.42 38.50 15.12
N THR A 33 -19.43 38.04 15.85
CA THR A 33 -19.52 36.68 16.41
C THR A 33 -20.02 35.66 15.38
N ILE A 34 -20.31 36.12 14.16
CA ILE A 34 -20.99 35.37 13.12
C ILE A 34 -20.02 34.98 12.03
N TYR A 35 -20.09 33.72 11.59
CA TYR A 35 -19.36 33.27 10.42
C TYR A 35 -20.17 33.48 9.15
N HIS A 36 -19.48 33.99 8.13
CA HIS A 36 -19.97 34.10 6.76
C HIS A 36 -19.12 33.24 5.85
N ARG A 37 -19.68 32.71 4.76
CA ARG A 37 -18.92 32.00 3.74
C ARG A 37 -19.29 32.45 2.34
N SER A 38 -18.33 32.34 1.43
CA SER A 38 -18.60 32.45 0.01
C SER A 38 -19.54 31.33 -0.47
N GLY A 39 -20.00 31.48 -1.72
CA GLY A 39 -20.54 30.35 -2.48
C GLY A 39 -19.56 29.17 -2.49
N ILE A 40 -20.10 27.96 -2.49
CA ILE A 40 -19.32 26.73 -2.58
C ILE A 40 -18.94 26.51 -4.03
N LYS A 41 -17.64 26.41 -4.30
CA LYS A 41 -17.11 26.13 -5.64
C LYS A 41 -16.71 24.68 -5.74
N SER A 42 -17.22 23.98 -6.75
CA SER A 42 -16.68 22.67 -7.14
C SER A 42 -15.28 22.86 -7.71
N VAL A 43 -14.38 21.93 -7.40
CA VAL A 43 -12.99 21.96 -7.87
C VAL A 43 -12.59 20.57 -8.35
N LYS A 44 -11.49 20.51 -9.12
CA LYS A 44 -10.90 19.25 -9.54
C LYS A 44 -10.63 18.34 -8.33
N SER A 45 -11.07 17.09 -8.44
CA SER A 45 -10.78 16.04 -7.47
C SER A 45 -9.28 15.95 -7.24
N THR A 46 -8.83 16.25 -6.01
CA THR A 46 -7.41 16.31 -5.66
C THR A 46 -7.15 15.47 -4.41
N ALA A 47 -6.21 14.54 -4.50
CA ALA A 47 -5.74 13.78 -3.33
C ALA A 47 -4.94 14.69 -2.39
N MET A 48 -5.24 14.58 -1.11
CA MET A 48 -4.60 15.33 -0.03
C MET A 48 -4.37 14.43 1.19
N TYR A 49 -3.51 14.86 2.10
CA TYR A 49 -3.28 14.22 3.40
C TYR A 49 -3.12 15.26 4.50
N SER A 50 -3.19 14.86 5.77
CA SER A 50 -2.99 15.73 6.92
C SER A 50 -2.14 15.06 7.98
N ASN A 51 -1.19 15.81 8.54
CA ASN A 51 -0.43 15.43 9.74
C ASN A 51 -0.84 16.30 10.94
N SER A 52 -1.96 17.02 10.86
CA SER A 52 -2.35 17.97 11.90
C SER A 52 -2.87 17.24 13.14
N ASN A 53 -2.35 17.61 14.31
CA ASN A 53 -2.88 17.14 15.60
C ASN A 53 -4.04 17.99 16.12
N LYS A 54 -4.21 19.21 15.59
CA LYS A 54 -5.19 20.20 16.03
C LYS A 54 -6.37 20.34 15.07
N GLY A 55 -6.16 20.00 13.81
CA GLY A 55 -7.16 20.15 12.75
C GLY A 55 -8.37 19.25 12.94
N LYS A 56 -9.52 19.73 12.48
CA LYS A 56 -10.80 19.01 12.48
C LYS A 56 -11.49 19.22 11.14
N THR A 57 -12.36 18.31 10.78
CA THR A 57 -13.38 18.52 9.75
C THR A 57 -14.67 19.01 10.42
N TYR A 58 -15.49 19.72 9.65
CA TYR A 58 -16.72 20.35 10.13
C TYR A 58 -17.87 20.18 9.14
N HIS A 59 -19.09 20.22 9.65
CA HIS A 59 -20.28 20.53 8.88
C HIS A 59 -20.59 22.02 9.04
N PHE A 60 -20.87 22.71 7.94
CA PHE A 60 -21.45 24.05 8.00
C PHE A 60 -22.95 23.90 8.25
N LYS A 61 -23.46 24.48 9.34
CA LYS A 61 -24.88 24.46 9.70
C LYS A 61 -25.43 25.88 9.69
N GLY A 62 -26.44 26.12 8.87
CA GLY A 62 -27.00 27.46 8.64
C GLY A 62 -26.79 27.94 7.20
N SER A 63 -27.13 29.21 6.97
CA SER A 63 -27.05 29.86 5.66
C SER A 63 -25.62 30.32 5.34
N ALA A 64 -25.36 30.79 4.12
CA ALA A 64 -24.04 31.31 3.78
C ALA A 64 -23.67 32.59 4.56
N SER A 65 -24.66 33.40 4.94
CA SER A 65 -24.48 34.64 5.70
C SER A 65 -24.54 34.44 7.22
N HIS A 66 -25.02 33.30 7.70
CA HIS A 66 -25.06 32.97 9.13
C HIS A 66 -24.94 31.46 9.29
N PHE A 67 -23.73 30.98 9.58
CA PHE A 67 -23.53 29.56 9.92
C PHE A 67 -22.64 29.36 11.12
N ILE A 68 -22.70 28.14 11.66
CA ILE A 68 -21.81 27.65 12.71
C ILE A 68 -21.04 26.43 12.23
N PHE A 69 -19.86 26.24 12.81
CA PHE A 69 -19.07 25.03 12.64
C PHE A 69 -19.54 23.93 13.58
N LYS A 70 -20.15 22.87 13.04
CA LYS A 70 -20.38 21.64 13.80
C LYS A 70 -19.24 20.68 13.55
N THR A 71 -18.43 20.39 14.58
CA THR A 71 -17.31 19.43 14.46
C THR A 71 -17.80 18.09 13.95
N SER A 72 -17.05 17.50 13.01
CA SER A 72 -17.31 16.19 12.43
C SER A 72 -16.25 15.17 12.86
N HIS A 73 -14.99 15.36 12.44
CA HIS A 73 -13.90 14.41 12.74
C HIS A 73 -12.61 15.14 13.15
N HIS A 74 -11.84 14.56 14.07
CA HIS A 74 -10.50 15.05 14.41
C HIS A 74 -9.46 14.49 13.45
N LEU A 75 -8.67 15.33 12.79
CA LEU A 75 -7.69 14.88 11.77
C LEU A 75 -6.58 14.00 12.35
N LYS A 76 -6.27 14.14 13.65
CA LYS A 76 -5.29 13.28 14.34
C LYS A 76 -5.61 11.79 14.24
N ASN A 77 -6.89 11.43 14.11
CA ASN A 77 -7.33 10.04 13.98
C ASN A 77 -7.18 9.49 12.54
N TYR A 78 -6.69 10.32 11.60
CA TYR A 78 -6.66 10.04 10.16
C TYR A 78 -5.31 10.39 9.52
N HIS A 79 -4.22 10.44 10.29
CA HIS A 79 -2.86 10.67 9.75
C HIS A 79 -2.42 9.63 8.73
N HIS A 80 -3.04 8.44 8.76
CA HIS A 80 -2.69 7.33 7.87
C HIS A 80 -3.75 7.11 6.80
N SER A 81 -4.11 8.18 6.06
CA SER A 81 -5.14 8.08 5.02
C SER A 81 -5.12 9.26 4.05
N THR A 82 -5.49 8.99 2.80
CA THR A 82 -5.80 10.02 1.79
C THR A 82 -7.19 10.61 2.01
N TRP A 83 -7.28 11.92 1.81
CA TRP A 83 -8.49 12.70 1.70
C TRP A 83 -8.65 13.23 0.28
N THR A 84 -9.82 13.10 -0.32
CA THR A 84 -10.11 13.64 -1.65
C THR A 84 -10.84 14.96 -1.52
N LYS A 85 -10.21 16.06 -1.93
CA LYS A 85 -10.83 17.39 -2.04
C LYS A 85 -11.69 17.46 -3.30
N THR A 86 -12.93 17.93 -3.16
CA THR A 86 -13.85 18.12 -4.31
C THR A 86 -14.51 19.50 -4.34
N LYS A 87 -14.52 20.25 -3.24
CA LYS A 87 -15.10 21.60 -3.18
C LYS A 87 -14.24 22.53 -2.33
N GLN A 88 -14.41 23.84 -2.52
CA GLN A 88 -13.81 24.86 -1.67
C GLN A 88 -14.77 26.02 -1.39
N ALA A 89 -14.59 26.69 -0.26
CA ALA A 89 -15.28 27.92 0.09
C ALA A 89 -14.36 28.78 0.98
N THR A 90 -14.52 30.10 0.92
CA THR A 90 -13.84 31.04 1.83
C THR A 90 -14.78 31.34 2.99
N VAL A 91 -14.31 31.17 4.22
CA VAL A 91 -15.02 31.52 5.45
C VAL A 91 -14.43 32.81 6.01
N LYS A 92 -15.28 33.75 6.41
CA LYS A 92 -14.94 35.01 7.04
C LYS A 92 -15.51 35.09 8.46
N HIS A 93 -14.76 35.68 9.37
CA HIS A 93 -15.17 35.98 10.75
C HIS A 93 -14.48 37.27 11.18
N GLY A 94 -15.26 38.35 11.34
CA GLY A 94 -14.72 39.71 11.44
C GLY A 94 -13.77 40.01 10.27
N HIS A 95 -12.55 40.45 10.58
CA HIS A 95 -11.51 40.77 9.59
C HIS A 95 -10.70 39.55 9.11
N HIS A 96 -10.97 38.36 9.64
CA HIS A 96 -10.22 37.15 9.30
C HIS A 96 -10.93 36.35 8.21
N SER A 97 -10.15 35.79 7.28
CA SER A 97 -10.62 34.97 6.18
C SER A 97 -9.78 33.70 6.07
N SER A 98 -10.40 32.58 5.73
CA SER A 98 -9.71 31.30 5.54
C SER A 98 -10.40 30.44 4.50
N THR A 99 -9.61 29.76 3.67
CA THR A 99 -10.14 28.79 2.71
C THR A 99 -10.39 27.46 3.39
N TYR A 100 -11.56 26.89 3.15
CA TYR A 100 -11.94 25.56 3.58
C TYR A 100 -12.14 24.65 2.38
N TYR A 101 -11.69 23.40 2.51
CA TYR A 101 -11.87 22.34 1.53
C TYR A 101 -12.90 21.35 2.02
N TYR A 102 -13.84 20.96 1.15
CA TYR A 102 -14.67 19.79 1.41
C TYR A 102 -13.89 18.55 0.98
N VAL A 103 -13.67 17.64 1.94
CA VAL A 103 -12.85 16.45 1.75
C VAL A 103 -13.62 15.18 2.14
N LYS A 104 -13.29 14.07 1.49
CA LYS A 104 -13.79 12.72 1.80
C LYS A 104 -12.63 11.75 2.01
N ASN A 105 -12.64 10.97 3.08
CA ASN A 105 -11.60 10.04 3.45
C ASN A 105 -11.69 8.75 2.62
N ALA A 106 -10.55 8.27 2.11
CA ALA A 106 -10.49 7.10 1.24
C ALA A 106 -10.60 5.74 1.98
N LYS A 107 -10.35 5.71 3.30
CA LYS A 107 -10.41 4.49 4.11
C LYS A 107 -11.84 4.15 4.53
N ASN A 108 -12.59 5.14 5.03
CA ASN A 108 -13.89 4.89 5.65
C ASN A 108 -15.00 5.86 5.21
N GLY A 109 -14.73 6.74 4.23
CA GLY A 109 -15.73 7.65 3.70
C GLY A 109 -16.07 8.85 4.58
N ALA A 110 -15.44 9.00 5.75
CA ALA A 110 -15.58 10.18 6.62
C ALA A 110 -15.41 11.47 5.81
N ALA A 111 -16.24 12.49 6.04
CA ALA A 111 -16.25 13.70 5.22
C ALA A 111 -16.48 14.97 6.03
N GLY A 112 -16.13 16.11 5.43
CA GLY A 112 -16.42 17.41 5.99
C GLY A 112 -15.52 18.52 5.45
N TRP A 113 -15.79 19.74 5.92
CA TRP A 113 -15.02 20.93 5.63
C TRP A 113 -13.81 21.04 6.54
N VAL A 114 -12.63 21.21 5.98
CA VAL A 114 -11.37 21.36 6.72
C VAL A 114 -10.67 22.63 6.29
N ASN A 115 -10.05 23.35 7.22
CA ASN A 115 -9.23 24.51 6.87
C ASN A 115 -8.06 24.06 5.98
N ALA A 116 -7.84 24.74 4.86
CA ALA A 116 -6.82 24.42 3.88
C ALA A 116 -5.41 24.32 4.48
N THR A 117 -5.11 25.10 5.52
CA THR A 117 -3.80 25.10 6.20
C THR A 117 -3.43 23.75 6.84
N TYR A 118 -4.43 22.89 7.13
CA TYR A 118 -4.20 21.56 7.69
C TYR A 118 -4.01 20.46 6.65
N MET A 119 -4.13 20.78 5.36
CA MET A 119 -4.10 19.81 4.27
C MET A 119 -2.89 20.02 3.38
N LYS A 120 -2.23 18.93 3.00
CA LYS A 120 -1.13 18.91 2.04
C LYS A 120 -1.54 18.09 0.82
N ALA A 121 -1.10 18.50 -0.37
CA ALA A 121 -1.39 17.77 -1.59
C ALA A 121 -0.65 16.42 -1.63
N GLY A 122 -1.30 15.38 -2.17
CA GLY A 122 -0.72 14.06 -2.37
C GLY A 122 -1.53 12.94 -1.72
N LYS A 123 -1.19 11.71 -2.10
CA LYS A 123 -1.77 10.48 -1.54
C LYS A 123 -0.99 10.03 -0.30
N ASP A 124 -1.68 9.41 0.65
CA ASP A 124 -1.07 8.81 1.82
C ASP A 124 -1.74 7.48 2.20
N TYR A 125 -0.92 6.50 2.57
CA TYR A 125 -1.33 5.12 2.83
C TYR A 125 -2.23 4.53 1.73
N GLN A 126 -1.89 4.79 0.46
CA GLN A 126 -2.56 4.21 -0.71
C GLN A 126 -1.61 3.34 -1.52
N MET A 127 -2.17 2.45 -2.33
CA MET A 127 -1.41 1.59 -3.23
C MET A 127 -1.93 1.68 -4.66
N GLY A 128 -1.02 1.51 -5.62
CA GLY A 128 -1.38 1.21 -7.00
C GLY A 128 -1.74 -0.27 -7.15
N ASN A 129 -2.33 -0.59 -8.31
CA ASN A 129 -2.52 -1.98 -8.73
C ASN A 129 -1.17 -2.70 -8.78
N ALA A 130 -1.15 -3.93 -8.30
CA ALA A 130 -0.04 -4.82 -8.54
C ALA A 130 0.02 -5.16 -10.03
N LYS A 131 1.22 -5.17 -10.59
CA LYS A 131 1.50 -5.62 -11.94
C LYS A 131 2.40 -6.83 -11.85
N ASN A 132 1.93 -7.96 -12.37
CA ASN A 132 2.77 -9.13 -12.54
C ASN A 132 3.88 -8.78 -13.53
N ILE A 133 5.08 -9.27 -13.27
CA ILE A 133 6.23 -9.09 -14.15
C ILE A 133 6.85 -10.45 -14.42
N THR A 134 7.63 -10.56 -15.50
CA THR A 134 8.48 -11.73 -15.71
C THR A 134 9.39 -11.92 -14.50
N SER A 135 9.32 -13.11 -13.89
CA SER A 135 10.08 -13.40 -12.69
C SER A 135 11.58 -13.27 -12.94
N LYS A 136 12.27 -12.66 -11.98
CA LYS A 136 13.73 -12.53 -11.98
C LYS A 136 14.25 -12.67 -10.57
N ASP A 137 15.46 -13.18 -10.45
CA ASP A 137 16.11 -13.37 -9.16
C ASP A 137 16.85 -12.11 -8.73
N TYR A 138 16.73 -11.84 -7.43
CA TYR A 138 17.33 -10.72 -6.74
C TYR A 138 18.00 -11.17 -5.46
N ILE A 139 19.03 -10.43 -5.07
CA ILE A 139 19.69 -10.57 -3.77
C ILE A 139 19.57 -9.28 -2.97
N MET A 140 19.80 -9.38 -1.66
CA MET A 140 19.80 -8.22 -0.79
C MET A 140 20.94 -7.26 -1.16
N LYS A 141 20.60 -6.03 -1.52
CA LYS A 141 21.55 -4.93 -1.71
C LYS A 141 21.85 -4.20 -0.39
N SER A 142 20.82 -4.03 0.43
CA SER A 142 20.93 -3.36 1.72
C SER A 142 19.87 -3.88 2.69
N SER A 143 20.10 -3.68 3.99
CA SER A 143 19.18 -4.12 5.04
C SER A 143 17.76 -3.59 4.78
N GLY A 144 16.78 -4.48 4.85
CA GLY A 144 15.39 -4.14 4.61
C GLY A 144 14.45 -5.21 5.16
N LYS A 145 13.16 -5.06 4.88
CA LYS A 145 12.13 -5.99 5.35
C LYS A 145 11.15 -6.35 4.23
N VAL A 146 10.70 -7.60 4.27
CA VAL A 146 9.59 -8.12 3.49
C VAL A 146 8.33 -8.03 4.35
N TYR A 147 7.31 -7.33 3.87
CA TYR A 147 6.08 -7.08 4.61
C TYR A 147 4.87 -7.77 3.98
N GLN A 148 3.98 -8.28 4.83
CA GLN A 148 2.60 -8.51 4.41
C GLN A 148 1.84 -7.19 4.35
N LEU A 149 1.01 -6.99 3.32
CA LEU A 149 0.17 -5.80 3.18
C LEU A 149 -1.27 -6.14 3.58
N LYS A 150 -1.88 -5.32 4.44
CA LYS A 150 -3.31 -5.38 4.79
C LYS A 150 -4.06 -4.24 4.11
N GLY A 151 -5.26 -4.51 3.64
CA GLY A 151 -6.17 -3.50 3.09
C GLY A 151 -6.29 -3.60 1.58
N ASN A 152 -6.53 -2.47 0.93
CA ASN A 152 -6.79 -2.37 -0.50
C ASN A 152 -6.07 -1.13 -1.09
N ASN A 153 -6.32 -0.81 -2.35
CA ASN A 153 -5.64 0.31 -3.00
C ASN A 153 -6.00 1.69 -2.41
N SER A 154 -7.20 1.85 -1.84
CA SER A 154 -7.64 3.13 -1.24
C SER A 154 -7.11 3.35 0.16
N TRP A 155 -6.68 2.27 0.84
CA TRP A 155 -6.00 2.31 2.12
C TRP A 155 -5.24 1.01 2.44
N PHE A 156 -4.00 1.11 2.93
CA PHE A 156 -3.21 -0.04 3.35
C PHE A 156 -2.47 0.14 4.68
N GLN A 157 -2.00 -0.97 5.24
CA GLN A 157 -1.02 -1.03 6.32
C GLN A 157 0.02 -2.11 6.06
N PHE A 158 1.26 -1.85 6.47
CA PHE A 158 2.27 -2.90 6.62
C PHE A 158 1.92 -3.73 7.87
N LYS A 159 1.88 -5.06 7.72
CA LYS A 159 1.79 -6.02 8.82
C LYS A 159 3.20 -6.48 9.22
N GLU A 160 3.30 -7.71 9.73
CA GLU A 160 4.54 -8.44 10.00
C GLU A 160 5.57 -8.19 8.90
N GLY A 161 6.74 -7.72 9.35
CA GLY A 161 7.89 -7.48 8.52
C GLY A 161 8.99 -8.45 8.92
N LYS A 162 9.34 -9.37 8.03
CA LYS A 162 10.51 -10.25 8.18
C LYS A 162 11.73 -9.54 7.61
N GLN A 163 12.86 -9.61 8.31
CA GLN A 163 14.11 -9.03 7.83
C GLN A 163 14.56 -9.75 6.55
N LEU A 164 15.08 -9.01 5.57
CA LEU A 164 15.77 -9.63 4.44
C LEU A 164 17.04 -10.33 4.94
N SER A 165 17.22 -11.59 4.54
CA SER A 165 18.46 -12.32 4.68
C SER A 165 19.48 -11.93 3.60
N SER A 166 20.75 -11.84 3.97
CA SER A 166 21.91 -11.63 3.09
C SER A 166 22.38 -12.89 2.36
N THR A 167 21.78 -14.05 2.64
CA THR A 167 22.12 -15.34 2.02
C THR A 167 20.99 -15.90 1.18
N ALA A 168 19.85 -15.21 1.14
CA ALA A 168 18.68 -15.67 0.41
C ALA A 168 18.61 -15.04 -0.99
N THR A 169 18.15 -15.82 -1.96
CA THR A 169 17.74 -15.36 -3.28
C THR A 169 16.24 -15.13 -3.28
N TYR A 170 15.79 -14.06 -3.92
CA TYR A 170 14.40 -13.63 -3.96
C TYR A 170 13.89 -13.57 -5.40
N ALA A 171 12.96 -14.46 -5.74
CA ALA A 171 12.21 -14.36 -6.98
C ALA A 171 11.22 -13.18 -6.90
N VAL A 172 11.39 -12.17 -7.75
CA VAL A 172 10.47 -11.03 -7.86
C VAL A 172 9.41 -11.32 -8.92
N THR A 173 8.16 -11.48 -8.51
CA THR A 173 7.06 -11.89 -9.42
C THR A 173 6.07 -10.77 -9.75
N ALA A 174 6.07 -9.69 -8.95
CA ALA A 174 5.21 -8.54 -9.19
C ALA A 174 5.82 -7.25 -8.66
N GLN A 175 5.32 -6.12 -9.14
CA GLN A 175 5.65 -4.80 -8.61
C GLN A 175 4.39 -3.95 -8.40
N ARG A 176 4.45 -3.02 -7.46
CA ARG A 176 3.39 -2.02 -7.27
C ARG A 176 3.92 -0.71 -6.72
N SER A 177 3.17 0.37 -6.92
CA SER A 177 3.44 1.66 -6.29
C SER A 177 2.79 1.75 -4.92
N ILE A 178 3.51 2.28 -3.94
CA ILE A 178 3.02 2.63 -2.60
C ILE A 178 3.15 4.13 -2.40
N TYR A 179 2.09 4.77 -1.91
CA TYR A 179 2.05 6.22 -1.66
C TYR A 179 2.06 6.52 -0.17
N LYS A 180 3.04 7.33 0.27
CA LYS A 180 3.10 7.86 1.64
C LYS A 180 3.47 9.33 1.65
N LYS A 181 2.70 10.14 2.37
CA LYS A 181 2.92 11.60 2.55
C LYS A 181 3.20 12.34 1.23
N GLY A 182 2.46 12.00 0.17
CA GLY A 182 2.61 12.58 -1.16
C GLY A 182 3.78 12.06 -1.99
N LYS A 183 4.60 11.15 -1.44
CA LYS A 183 5.68 10.47 -2.16
C LYS A 183 5.23 9.11 -2.67
N THR A 184 5.84 8.66 -3.76
CA THR A 184 5.60 7.34 -4.35
C THR A 184 6.87 6.51 -4.27
N ALA A 185 6.74 5.24 -3.93
CA ALA A 185 7.84 4.27 -3.93
C ALA A 185 7.39 2.98 -4.62
N ILE A 186 8.30 2.30 -5.31
CA ILE A 186 8.03 1.00 -5.92
C ILE A 186 8.34 -0.11 -4.92
N TYR A 187 7.46 -1.09 -4.84
CA TYR A 187 7.62 -2.29 -4.03
C TYR A 187 7.55 -3.50 -4.93
N TYR A 188 8.43 -4.46 -4.68
CA TYR A 188 8.47 -5.76 -5.30
C TYR A 188 7.79 -6.78 -4.40
N TYR A 189 7.01 -7.68 -4.99
CA TYR A 189 6.57 -8.89 -4.33
C TYR A 189 7.64 -9.96 -4.52
N VAL A 190 8.13 -10.51 -3.42
CA VAL A 190 9.21 -11.50 -3.39
C VAL A 190 8.75 -12.83 -2.83
N VAL A 191 9.36 -13.89 -3.33
CA VAL A 191 9.39 -15.23 -2.74
C VAL A 191 10.86 -15.60 -2.55
N GLY A 192 11.30 -15.71 -1.30
CA GLY A 192 12.69 -15.98 -0.93
C GLY A 192 12.95 -17.46 -0.67
N THR A 193 14.18 -17.90 -0.94
CA THR A 193 14.66 -19.27 -0.62
C THR A 193 14.67 -19.56 0.89
N ASP A 194 14.61 -18.53 1.72
CA ASP A 194 14.48 -18.60 3.18
C ASP A 194 13.02 -18.70 3.67
N GLY A 195 12.08 -18.96 2.75
CA GLY A 195 10.64 -19.00 3.00
C GLY A 195 9.98 -17.63 3.18
N SER A 196 10.72 -16.52 3.04
CA SER A 196 10.14 -15.17 3.10
C SER A 196 9.21 -14.92 1.92
N LYS A 197 8.02 -14.36 2.18
CA LYS A 197 7.12 -13.91 1.13
C LYS A 197 6.46 -12.58 1.49
N GLY A 198 6.27 -11.70 0.50
CA GLY A 198 5.60 -10.42 0.69
C GLY A 198 6.21 -9.27 -0.10
N TRP A 199 5.91 -8.04 0.32
CA TRP A 199 6.30 -6.81 -0.38
C TRP A 199 7.51 -6.16 0.28
N THR A 200 8.54 -5.89 -0.51
CA THR A 200 9.74 -5.16 -0.07
C THR A 200 9.99 -3.95 -0.97
N TRP A 201 10.60 -2.91 -0.43
CA TRP A 201 10.97 -1.75 -1.23
C TRP A 201 12.06 -2.15 -2.23
N HIS A 202 11.88 -1.79 -3.50
CA HIS A 202 12.75 -2.26 -4.58
C HIS A 202 14.24 -1.92 -4.37
N GLY A 203 14.54 -0.79 -3.69
CA GLY A 203 15.91 -0.35 -3.47
C GLY A 203 16.69 -1.17 -2.43
N TYR A 204 16.02 -2.08 -1.70
CA TYR A 204 16.70 -3.08 -0.86
C TYR A 204 17.27 -4.24 -1.65
N LEU A 205 16.91 -4.37 -2.93
CA LEU A 205 17.28 -5.49 -3.78
C LEU A 205 18.12 -5.04 -4.98
N THR A 206 18.96 -5.94 -5.47
CA THR A 206 19.65 -5.82 -6.75
C THR A 206 19.53 -7.14 -7.51
N ALA A 207 19.50 -7.08 -8.84
CA ALA A 207 19.43 -8.29 -9.65
C ALA A 207 20.67 -9.17 -9.39
N GLY A 208 20.46 -10.47 -9.33
CA GLY A 208 21.49 -11.46 -9.06
C GLY A 208 20.93 -12.64 -8.28
N ASP A 209 21.75 -13.68 -8.16
CA ASP A 209 21.49 -14.85 -7.33
C ASP A 209 22.66 -15.06 -6.36
N HIS A 210 22.37 -15.55 -5.15
CA HIS A 210 23.34 -16.35 -4.43
C HIS A 210 23.24 -17.73 -5.06
N GLN A 211 24.06 -18.00 -6.07
CA GLN A 211 24.21 -19.30 -6.74
C GLN A 211 23.84 -20.45 -5.78
N SER A 212 22.89 -21.30 -6.21
CA SER A 212 22.40 -22.48 -5.52
C SER A 212 23.51 -23.16 -4.75
N ALA A 213 23.27 -23.51 -3.48
CA ALA A 213 24.20 -24.40 -2.78
C ALA A 213 24.41 -25.63 -3.66
N VAL A 214 25.61 -25.76 -4.22
CA VAL A 214 26.09 -27.02 -4.77
C VAL A 214 26.07 -27.98 -3.59
N SER A 215 25.12 -28.91 -3.58
CA SER A 215 25.15 -30.02 -2.64
C SER A 215 26.38 -30.85 -2.98
N THR A 216 27.49 -30.56 -2.31
CA THR A 216 28.63 -31.45 -2.27
C THR A 216 28.22 -32.67 -1.47
N GLY A 217 27.92 -33.74 -2.19
CA GLY A 217 28.05 -35.11 -1.71
C GLY A 217 26.93 -35.60 -0.79
N VAL A 218 25.78 -35.93 -1.37
CA VAL A 218 25.08 -37.17 -0.98
C VAL A 218 24.71 -37.90 -2.26
N LYS A 219 25.24 -39.11 -2.39
CA LYS A 219 24.77 -40.10 -3.36
C LYS A 219 23.59 -40.82 -2.69
N PRO A 220 22.37 -40.77 -3.24
CA PRO A 220 21.48 -41.89 -3.05
C PRO A 220 20.81 -42.31 -4.36
N THR A 221 21.09 -43.57 -4.68
CA THR A 221 20.31 -44.48 -5.49
C THR A 221 18.82 -44.39 -5.11
N GLY A 222 17.97 -44.12 -6.10
CA GLY A 222 16.52 -44.38 -6.16
C GLY A 222 15.67 -44.26 -4.90
N SER A 223 14.84 -43.21 -4.83
CA SER A 223 13.46 -43.20 -4.28
C SER A 223 12.97 -41.76 -4.14
N ASN A 224 11.79 -41.45 -4.68
CA ASN A 224 11.17 -40.12 -4.60
C ASN A 224 11.06 -39.68 -3.13
N GLN A 225 11.72 -38.59 -2.77
CA GLN A 225 11.69 -38.01 -1.43
C GLN A 225 10.54 -37.01 -1.35
N VAL A 226 9.63 -37.23 -0.41
CA VAL A 226 8.55 -36.29 -0.06
C VAL A 226 9.09 -35.35 1.01
N SER A 227 9.09 -34.06 0.74
CA SER A 227 9.57 -33.04 1.66
C SER A 227 8.58 -32.85 2.82
N SER A 228 9.04 -32.29 3.94
CA SER A 228 8.23 -32.01 5.13
C SER A 228 7.07 -31.01 4.89
N ASP A 229 7.00 -30.40 3.71
CA ASP A 229 5.92 -29.53 3.25
C ASP A 229 4.90 -30.23 2.31
N GLY A 230 5.05 -31.55 2.10
CA GLY A 230 4.19 -32.35 1.24
C GLY A 230 4.50 -32.23 -0.26
N SER A 231 5.56 -31.54 -0.65
CA SER A 231 6.02 -31.50 -2.04
C SER A 231 6.79 -32.76 -2.42
N ILE A 232 6.67 -33.18 -3.68
CA ILE A 232 7.36 -34.35 -4.22
C ILE A 232 8.50 -33.84 -5.09
N HIS A 233 9.75 -34.13 -4.70
CA HIS A 233 10.89 -33.77 -5.53
C HIS A 233 11.10 -34.81 -6.64
N VAL A 234 11.18 -34.35 -7.88
CA VAL A 234 11.43 -35.19 -9.06
C VAL A 234 12.68 -34.72 -9.79
N ASN A 235 13.48 -35.67 -10.26
CA ASN A 235 14.73 -35.39 -10.97
C ASN A 235 14.51 -35.26 -12.49
N SER A 236 13.39 -35.77 -13.00
CA SER A 236 13.01 -35.73 -14.41
C SER A 236 11.47 -35.71 -14.56
N PRO A 237 10.88 -35.19 -15.66
CA PRO A 237 9.42 -35.17 -15.84
C PRO A 237 8.84 -36.57 -16.03
N LYS A 238 9.67 -37.54 -16.40
CA LYS A 238 9.26 -38.95 -16.47
C LYS A 238 8.96 -39.55 -15.10
N ASP A 239 9.43 -38.90 -14.03
CA ASP A 239 9.24 -39.34 -12.65
C ASP A 239 7.95 -38.78 -12.04
N ILE A 240 7.19 -37.97 -12.80
CA ILE A 240 5.87 -37.47 -12.41
C ILE A 240 4.86 -38.59 -12.64
N ASP A 241 4.22 -39.05 -11.57
CA ASP A 241 3.09 -39.95 -11.65
C ASP A 241 1.79 -39.13 -11.78
N PRO A 242 1.10 -39.14 -12.93
CA PRO A 242 -0.13 -38.37 -13.12
C PRO A 242 -1.27 -38.82 -12.21
N ASN A 243 -1.18 -40.01 -11.60
CA ASN A 243 -2.20 -40.55 -10.71
C ASN A 243 -1.98 -40.18 -9.24
N VAL A 244 -0.83 -39.54 -8.92
CA VAL A 244 -0.52 -39.07 -7.57
C VAL A 244 -0.73 -37.56 -7.52
N PRO A 245 -1.83 -37.07 -6.91
CA PRO A 245 -2.06 -35.64 -6.76
C PRO A 245 -1.05 -35.03 -5.80
N GLY A 246 -0.32 -34.00 -6.23
CA GLY A 246 0.70 -33.36 -5.41
C GLY A 246 1.37 -32.16 -6.07
N PHE A 247 2.09 -31.38 -5.27
CA PHE A 247 2.95 -30.30 -5.76
C PHE A 247 4.34 -30.86 -6.07
N TYR A 248 4.63 -31.03 -7.36
CA TYR A 248 5.93 -31.51 -7.84
C TYR A 248 6.94 -30.37 -7.91
N THR A 249 8.12 -30.58 -7.34
CA THR A 249 9.26 -29.66 -7.44
C THR A 249 10.43 -30.36 -8.11
N TYR A 250 11.29 -29.61 -8.78
CA TYR A 250 12.52 -30.13 -9.37
C TYR A 250 13.62 -29.09 -9.19
N THR A 251 14.87 -29.56 -9.14
CA THR A 251 16.04 -28.69 -9.12
C THR A 251 16.66 -28.72 -10.51
N GLU A 252 16.71 -27.56 -11.19
CA GLU A 252 17.46 -27.47 -12.46
C GLU A 252 18.96 -27.48 -12.18
N ASN A 253 19.69 -28.45 -12.73
CA ASN A 253 21.13 -28.40 -12.80
C ASN A 253 21.58 -27.81 -14.14
N ALA A 254 22.55 -26.91 -14.10
CA ALA A 254 23.09 -26.22 -15.28
C ALA A 254 23.73 -27.15 -16.33
N ASN A 255 23.98 -28.42 -15.98
CA ASN A 255 24.56 -29.44 -16.87
C ASN A 255 23.53 -30.38 -17.51
N ASP A 256 22.24 -30.23 -17.20
CA ASP A 256 21.24 -31.12 -17.75
C ASP A 256 20.96 -30.77 -19.22
N SER A 257 20.96 -31.75 -20.13
CA SER A 257 20.90 -31.56 -21.59
C SER A 257 19.64 -30.86 -22.14
N TRP A 258 18.71 -30.47 -21.28
CA TRP A 258 17.43 -29.83 -21.57
C TRP A 258 17.32 -28.35 -21.17
N THR A 259 18.30 -27.78 -20.45
CA THR A 259 18.27 -26.42 -19.88
C THR A 259 18.65 -25.30 -20.86
N ALA A 260 18.92 -25.61 -22.12
CA ALA A 260 19.25 -24.58 -23.13
C ALA A 260 18.11 -23.56 -23.40
N ALA A 261 16.89 -23.80 -22.89
CA ALA A 261 15.85 -22.78 -22.75
C ALA A 261 14.82 -23.26 -21.72
N GLY A 262 14.75 -22.60 -20.55
CA GLY A 262 13.81 -22.92 -19.45
C GLY A 262 12.31 -22.97 -19.82
N ASN A 263 11.95 -22.60 -21.05
CA ASN A 263 10.60 -22.73 -21.59
C ASN A 263 10.20 -24.20 -21.89
N LYS A 264 11.18 -25.08 -22.20
CA LYS A 264 10.90 -26.48 -22.59
C LYS A 264 10.34 -27.36 -21.48
N TRP A 265 10.60 -27.03 -20.20
CA TRP A 265 10.09 -27.83 -19.07
C TRP A 265 8.60 -27.57 -18.82
N SER A 266 8.21 -26.30 -18.72
CA SER A 266 6.81 -25.88 -18.60
C SER A 266 5.95 -26.45 -19.73
N ASP A 267 6.46 -26.45 -20.96
CA ASP A 267 5.73 -26.97 -22.12
C ASP A 267 5.58 -28.50 -22.10
N LYS A 268 6.61 -29.24 -21.63
CA LYS A 268 6.54 -30.70 -21.48
C LYS A 268 5.61 -31.12 -20.34
N VAL A 269 5.63 -30.40 -19.22
CA VAL A 269 4.70 -30.64 -18.09
C VAL A 269 3.27 -30.34 -18.53
N ARG A 270 3.03 -29.24 -19.24
CA ARG A 270 1.72 -28.95 -19.85
C ARG A 270 1.30 -30.03 -20.84
N ALA A 271 2.20 -30.55 -21.67
CA ALA A 271 1.89 -31.63 -22.62
C ALA A 271 1.58 -32.97 -21.94
N LEU A 272 2.22 -33.27 -20.81
CA LEU A 272 1.95 -34.47 -20.00
C LEU A 272 0.60 -34.36 -19.28
N LEU A 273 0.28 -33.19 -18.70
CA LEU A 273 -1.03 -32.91 -18.10
C LEU A 273 -2.14 -32.90 -19.16
N ALA A 274 -1.91 -32.31 -20.33
CA ALA A 274 -2.87 -32.31 -21.43
C ALA A 274 -3.11 -33.72 -22.02
N LYS A 275 -2.14 -34.63 -21.93
CA LYS A 275 -2.35 -36.04 -22.28
C LYS A 275 -3.29 -36.77 -21.33
N SER A 276 -3.47 -36.28 -20.10
CA SER A 276 -4.47 -36.81 -19.14
C SER A 276 -5.88 -36.23 -19.33
N GLU A 277 -6.06 -35.24 -20.22
CA GLU A 277 -7.36 -34.59 -20.49
C GLU A 277 -8.11 -35.17 -21.71
N ASN A 278 -7.64 -36.27 -22.30
CA ASN A 278 -8.24 -36.86 -23.50
C ASN A 278 -9.24 -38.01 -23.24
N GLU A 279 -9.84 -38.07 -22.06
CA GLU A 279 -11.09 -38.81 -21.84
C GLU A 279 -12.21 -37.82 -21.48
N THR A 280 -13.30 -37.90 -22.24
CA THR A 280 -14.23 -36.80 -22.55
C THR A 280 -15.02 -36.19 -21.37
N PRO A 281 -15.36 -34.88 -21.42
CA PRO A 281 -16.14 -34.19 -20.41
C PRO A 281 -17.65 -34.33 -20.65
N ALA A 282 -18.28 -35.27 -19.96
CA ALA A 282 -19.72 -35.27 -19.72
C ALA A 282 -19.99 -35.66 -18.26
N GLU A 283 -20.79 -34.84 -17.57
CA GLU A 283 -21.31 -35.04 -16.21
C GLU A 283 -20.36 -34.86 -15.01
N VAL A 284 -19.78 -33.66 -14.87
CA VAL A 284 -19.37 -33.15 -13.54
C VAL A 284 -20.61 -32.68 -12.77
N ARG A 285 -21.48 -33.62 -12.39
CA ARG A 285 -22.37 -33.56 -11.21
C ARG A 285 -22.81 -34.99 -10.87
N LYS A 286 -22.09 -35.63 -9.93
CA LYS A 286 -22.62 -36.41 -8.78
C LYS A 286 -21.51 -37.24 -8.14
N GLU A 287 -21.60 -37.33 -6.82
CA GLU A 287 -21.00 -38.36 -5.93
C GLU A 287 -19.49 -38.29 -5.63
N GLN A 288 -19.11 -37.53 -4.59
CA GLN A 288 -18.01 -37.98 -3.72
C GLN A 288 -18.51 -39.18 -2.91
N ILE A 289 -18.01 -40.36 -3.26
CA ILE A 289 -18.25 -41.59 -2.49
C ILE A 289 -17.15 -41.70 -1.44
N SER A 290 -17.52 -41.75 -0.17
CA SER A 290 -16.59 -42.06 0.92
C SER A 290 -16.70 -43.54 1.30
N TYR A 291 -15.57 -44.15 1.67
CA TYR A 291 -15.49 -45.53 2.12
C TYR A 291 -14.95 -45.57 3.55
N ASN A 292 -15.47 -46.49 4.37
CA ASN A 292 -14.93 -46.71 5.71
C ASN A 292 -13.62 -47.53 5.66
N SER A 293 -12.93 -47.67 6.80
CA SER A 293 -11.66 -48.40 6.91
C SER A 293 -11.72 -49.89 6.55
N ARG A 294 -12.91 -50.43 6.29
CA ARG A 294 -13.13 -51.81 5.82
C ARG A 294 -13.52 -51.88 4.34
N GLY A 295 -13.43 -50.76 3.62
CA GLY A 295 -13.74 -50.68 2.19
C GLY A 295 -15.22 -50.68 1.85
N GLN A 296 -16.11 -50.39 2.80
CA GLN A 296 -17.56 -50.33 2.55
C GLN A 296 -18.01 -48.89 2.24
N LYS A 297 -18.91 -48.72 1.28
CA LYS A 297 -19.45 -47.42 0.86
C LYS A 297 -20.26 -46.79 2.00
N ILE A 298 -19.96 -45.55 2.38
CA ILE A 298 -20.64 -44.83 3.46
C ILE A 298 -21.19 -43.47 2.99
N ASP A 299 -22.29 -43.03 3.61
CA ASP A 299 -22.84 -41.68 3.40
C ASP A 299 -22.12 -40.62 4.24
N TRP A 300 -22.54 -39.35 4.10
CA TRP A 300 -21.93 -38.21 4.78
C TRP A 300 -22.19 -38.17 6.30
N GLU A 301 -23.09 -39.01 6.82
CA GLU A 301 -23.33 -39.23 8.25
C GLU A 301 -22.56 -40.45 8.79
N GLY A 302 -21.91 -41.23 7.91
CA GLY A 302 -21.06 -42.38 8.25
C GLY A 302 -21.77 -43.73 8.24
N ASN A 303 -22.99 -43.83 7.71
CA ASN A 303 -23.75 -45.08 7.65
C ASN A 303 -23.38 -45.89 6.40
N VAL A 304 -23.32 -47.23 6.54
CA VAL A 304 -22.98 -48.13 5.43
C VAL A 304 -24.15 -48.25 4.46
N ILE A 305 -23.90 -47.85 3.21
CA ILE A 305 -24.85 -47.95 2.11
C ILE A 305 -24.61 -49.29 1.40
N LYS A 306 -25.66 -50.10 1.22
CA LYS A 306 -25.61 -51.32 0.39
C LYS A 306 -25.78 -51.01 -1.08
#